data_AF-A0AA36IW21-F1
#
_entry.id   AF-A0AA36IW21-F1
#
_cell.length_a   1.000
_cell.length_b   1.000
_cell.length_c   1.000
_cell.angle_alpha   90.00
_cell.angle_beta   90.00
_cell.angle_gamma   90.00
#
_symmetry.space_group_name_H-M   'P 1'
#
loop_
_entity.id
_entity.type
_entity.pdbx_description
1 polymer ?
#
loop_
_entity_poly.entity_id
_entity_poly.type
_entity_poly.pdbx_seq_one_letter_code
_entity_poly.pdbx_strand_id
1 'polypeptide(L)'
;MGSLRPWNLFGKTAYKVSTNAAASGVGPASSNLALQLSQARARRQAQEAGSSMPPFQRNMTYLAGPFSMLWALLLAARWRYSDEDRLRELEKQPGGAILLDVLAWRVAAHLGPYQIPNLCRAKMHEEPLRMLQEPVLLDSERMQALRRLGQLSQRRLAALSLAPPKAEPGPGQPLRAIEPLLLDAFFQDSASATRSPGTSADSHKESAAKIILDVVSACGPEDRQVPSWTLSGLVKARGIPWQVGPQGEELRATLLLQLLRTPANAAAAAGQAEVCQYLAGPGFKKKEDTSLPLKAYLLSGETHDLLRRGAKMVVKQRPGAVEAQERRERDTPSLQIKRDLRNIWTTIQLSAGWASFWYWQGAFTLGAALQLVAGIGGALAGTAVLEVLWRIEEQVIESEWYWEGPYSVPASGAMAVANCCALAWAVRFACIAPFLICRLLKDDSMDAHRTFEAA
;
A
#
# COMPACT_ATOMS: atom_id res chain seq x y z
N MET A 1 -31.79 -43.08 0.27
CA MET A 1 -30.88 -42.96 -0.89
C MET A 1 -30.21 -41.59 -0.85
N GLY A 2 -28.89 -41.52 -0.93
CA GLY A 2 -28.19 -40.24 -1.05
C GLY A 2 -28.32 -39.70 -2.48
N SER A 3 -28.63 -38.41 -2.63
CA SER A 3 -28.65 -37.75 -3.94
C SER A 3 -27.52 -36.71 -4.02
N LEU A 4 -26.74 -36.72 -5.11
CA LEU A 4 -25.81 -35.65 -5.42
C LEU A 4 -26.58 -34.52 -6.10
N ARG A 5 -26.76 -33.39 -5.41
CA ARG A 5 -27.28 -32.19 -6.07
C ARG A 5 -26.10 -31.37 -6.61
N PRO A 6 -26.07 -31.07 -7.92
CA PRO A 6 -25.07 -30.18 -8.47
C PRO A 6 -25.32 -28.77 -7.93
N TRP A 7 -24.28 -28.14 -7.43
CA TRP A 7 -24.26 -26.77 -6.95
C TRP A 7 -23.24 -26.01 -7.78
N ASN A 8 -23.74 -25.23 -8.74
CA ASN A 8 -22.88 -24.46 -9.63
C ASN A 8 -22.50 -23.14 -8.95
N LEU A 9 -21.23 -23.01 -8.58
CA LEU A 9 -20.64 -21.78 -8.08
C LEU A 9 -19.51 -21.38 -9.03
N PHE A 10 -19.62 -20.19 -9.62
CA PHE A 10 -18.59 -19.60 -10.50
C PHE A 10 -18.14 -20.52 -11.65
N GLY A 11 -19.07 -21.22 -12.30
CA GLY A 11 -18.76 -22.14 -13.40
C GLY A 11 -18.14 -23.48 -12.98
N LYS A 12 -18.01 -23.75 -11.67
CA LYS A 12 -17.65 -25.07 -11.13
C LYS A 12 -18.85 -25.73 -10.47
N THR A 13 -19.11 -26.98 -10.84
CA THR A 13 -20.12 -27.82 -10.19
C THR A 13 -19.52 -28.49 -8.97
N ALA A 14 -19.85 -28.01 -7.78
CA ALA A 14 -19.63 -28.73 -6.53
C ALA A 14 -20.82 -29.66 -6.30
N TYR A 15 -20.59 -30.90 -5.84
CA TYR A 15 -21.69 -31.82 -5.58
C TYR A 15 -21.98 -31.85 -4.09
N LYS A 16 -23.15 -31.35 -3.68
CA LYS A 16 -23.60 -31.46 -2.30
C LYS A 16 -24.18 -32.86 -2.09
N VAL A 17 -23.56 -33.61 -1.20
CA VAL A 17 -24.09 -34.92 -0.77
C VAL A 17 -25.23 -34.65 0.21
N SER A 18 -26.47 -34.92 -0.22
CA SER A 18 -27.64 -34.92 0.64
C SER A 18 -27.84 -36.34 1.18
N THR A 19 -27.31 -36.65 2.36
CA THR A 19 -27.67 -37.86 3.08
C THR A 19 -28.87 -37.57 3.99
N ASN A 20 -30.04 -38.13 3.69
CA ASN A 20 -31.17 -38.18 4.64
C ASN A 20 -30.91 -39.16 5.81
N ALA A 21 -29.64 -39.44 6.14
CA ALA A 21 -29.21 -40.53 7.00
C ALA A 21 -28.94 -40.13 8.45
N ALA A 22 -29.42 -38.95 8.90
CA ALA A 22 -29.32 -38.56 10.30
C ALA A 22 -30.16 -39.45 11.25
N ALA A 23 -30.97 -40.38 10.73
CA ALA A 23 -31.83 -41.27 11.51
C ALA A 23 -31.43 -42.77 11.50
N SER A 24 -30.43 -43.18 10.72
CA SER A 24 -30.05 -44.60 10.65
C SER A 24 -28.54 -44.72 10.56
N GLY A 25 -27.90 -45.20 11.62
CA GLY A 25 -26.45 -45.37 11.78
C GLY A 25 -25.81 -46.38 10.83
N VAL A 26 -25.94 -46.15 9.51
CA VAL A 26 -25.33 -46.95 8.46
C VAL A 26 -24.04 -46.25 8.00
N GLY A 27 -22.95 -47.02 8.01
CA GLY A 27 -21.59 -46.62 7.69
C GLY A 27 -21.33 -46.27 6.22
N PRO A 28 -20.12 -46.59 5.72
CA PRO A 28 -19.32 -45.75 4.83
C PRO A 28 -20.04 -45.38 3.52
N ALA A 29 -19.78 -44.17 3.04
CA ALA A 29 -20.30 -43.61 1.79
C ALA A 29 -20.46 -44.69 0.70
N SER A 30 -21.71 -44.99 0.33
CA SER A 30 -22.07 -46.09 -0.57
C SER A 30 -21.22 -46.06 -1.85
N SER A 31 -20.71 -47.22 -2.27
CA SER A 31 -19.94 -47.44 -3.52
C SER A 31 -20.52 -46.74 -4.76
N ASN A 32 -21.85 -46.65 -4.84
CA ASN A 32 -22.56 -45.93 -5.90
C ASN A 32 -22.25 -44.43 -5.96
N LEU A 33 -22.00 -43.79 -4.81
CA LEU A 33 -21.70 -42.36 -4.74
C LEU A 33 -20.25 -42.07 -5.17
N ALA A 34 -19.32 -42.97 -4.83
CA ALA A 34 -17.95 -42.94 -5.35
C ALA A 34 -17.91 -43.16 -6.88
N LEU A 35 -18.75 -44.07 -7.40
CA LEU A 35 -18.89 -44.32 -8.83
C LEU A 35 -19.50 -43.12 -9.58
N GLN A 36 -20.51 -42.45 -9.00
CA GLN A 36 -21.07 -41.24 -9.58
C GLN A 36 -20.06 -40.09 -9.62
N LEU A 37 -19.26 -39.93 -8.55
CA LEU A 37 -18.16 -38.95 -8.52
C LEU A 37 -17.07 -39.27 -9.54
N SER A 38 -16.71 -40.53 -9.73
CA SER A 38 -15.69 -40.93 -10.72
C SER A 38 -16.18 -40.70 -12.16
N GLN A 39 -17.44 -41.02 -12.46
CA GLN A 39 -18.05 -40.75 -13.77
C GLN A 39 -18.16 -39.24 -14.04
N ALA A 40 -18.54 -38.44 -13.04
CA ALA A 40 -18.57 -36.98 -13.18
C ALA A 40 -17.16 -36.40 -13.45
N ARG A 41 -16.12 -36.93 -12.81
CA ARG A 41 -14.72 -36.55 -13.07
C ARG A 41 -14.26 -36.94 -14.48
N ALA A 42 -14.57 -38.16 -14.94
CA ALA A 42 -14.21 -38.63 -16.26
C ALA A 42 -14.88 -37.81 -17.37
N ARG A 43 -16.17 -37.44 -17.21
CA ARG A 43 -16.87 -36.55 -18.15
C ARG A 43 -16.23 -35.17 -18.23
N ARG A 44 -15.79 -34.63 -17.08
CA ARG A 44 -15.10 -33.34 -17.03
C ARG A 44 -13.74 -33.40 -17.74
N GLN A 45 -12.95 -34.45 -17.49
CA GLN A 45 -11.68 -34.66 -18.18
C GLN A 45 -11.86 -34.81 -19.70
N ALA A 46 -12.90 -35.52 -20.14
CA ALA A 46 -13.23 -35.66 -21.57
C ALA A 46 -13.65 -34.31 -22.20
N GLN A 47 -14.40 -33.48 -21.49
CA GLN A 47 -14.75 -32.12 -21.94
C GLN A 47 -13.51 -31.21 -21.99
N GLU A 48 -12.61 -31.30 -21.00
CA GLU A 48 -11.36 -30.55 -20.98
C GLU A 48 -10.40 -30.99 -22.10
N ALA A 49 -10.38 -32.29 -22.45
CA ALA A 49 -9.62 -32.82 -23.57
C ALA A 49 -10.20 -32.42 -24.95
N GLY A 50 -11.50 -32.12 -25.03
CA GLY A 50 -12.18 -31.71 -26.26
C GLY A 50 -11.99 -30.24 -26.64
N SER A 51 -11.42 -29.39 -25.78
CA SER A 51 -11.14 -28.00 -26.14
C SER A 51 -9.86 -27.91 -26.98
N SER A 52 -9.98 -27.42 -28.22
CA SER A 52 -8.87 -27.35 -29.19
C SER A 52 -7.78 -26.32 -28.85
N MET A 53 -8.05 -25.39 -27.93
CA MET A 53 -7.08 -24.38 -27.51
C MET A 53 -6.45 -24.70 -26.15
N PRO A 54 -5.11 -24.66 -26.03
CA PRO A 54 -4.41 -24.71 -24.75
C PRO A 54 -4.98 -23.69 -23.75
N PRO A 55 -5.12 -24.03 -22.46
CA PRO A 55 -5.71 -23.14 -21.45
C PRO A 55 -5.07 -21.75 -21.39
N PHE A 56 -3.75 -21.65 -21.57
CA PHE A 56 -3.03 -20.39 -21.61
C PHE A 56 -3.45 -19.50 -22.79
N GLN A 57 -3.52 -20.04 -24.01
CA GLN A 57 -3.91 -19.28 -25.20
C GLN A 57 -5.33 -18.75 -25.05
N ARG A 58 -6.25 -19.60 -24.59
CA ARG A 58 -7.63 -19.20 -24.32
C ARG A 58 -7.72 -18.07 -23.31
N ASN A 59 -7.03 -18.18 -22.17
CA ASN A 59 -7.01 -17.14 -21.15
C ASN A 59 -6.38 -15.84 -21.66
N MET A 60 -5.32 -15.95 -22.46
CA MET A 60 -4.66 -14.81 -23.08
C MET A 60 -5.62 -14.08 -24.01
N THR A 61 -6.38 -14.78 -24.86
CA THR A 61 -7.40 -14.17 -25.72
C THR A 61 -8.48 -13.44 -24.91
N TYR A 62 -8.94 -14.05 -23.81
CA TYR A 62 -9.94 -13.42 -22.94
C TYR A 62 -9.43 -12.19 -22.20
N LEU A 63 -8.15 -12.15 -21.83
CA LEU A 63 -7.56 -11.02 -21.10
C LEU A 63 -7.04 -9.93 -22.04
N ALA A 64 -6.56 -10.29 -23.24
CA ALA A 64 -6.00 -9.36 -24.20
C ALA A 64 -7.00 -8.26 -24.59
N GLY A 65 -8.25 -8.63 -24.88
CA GLY A 65 -9.29 -7.65 -25.24
C GLY A 65 -9.49 -6.56 -24.18
N PRO A 66 -9.85 -6.92 -22.93
CA PRO A 66 -9.99 -5.96 -21.84
C PRO A 66 -8.72 -5.15 -21.54
N PHE A 67 -7.55 -5.77 -21.55
CA PHE A 67 -6.27 -5.07 -21.30
C PHE A 67 -5.94 -4.07 -22.41
N SER A 68 -6.10 -4.46 -23.67
CA SER A 68 -5.91 -3.56 -24.82
C SER A 68 -6.90 -2.41 -24.81
N MET A 69 -8.17 -2.69 -24.47
CA MET A 69 -9.19 -1.65 -24.34
C MET A 69 -8.86 -0.68 -23.21
N LEU A 70 -8.47 -1.19 -22.03
CA LEU A 70 -8.11 -0.35 -20.89
C LEU A 70 -6.85 0.49 -21.17
N TRP A 71 -5.82 -0.12 -21.75
CA TRP A 71 -4.60 0.59 -22.16
C TRP A 71 -4.91 1.69 -23.19
N ALA A 72 -5.74 1.39 -24.19
CA ALA A 72 -6.18 2.38 -25.18
C ALA A 72 -6.98 3.53 -24.55
N LEU A 73 -7.85 3.23 -23.57
CA LEU A 73 -8.58 4.25 -22.81
C LEU A 73 -7.63 5.13 -21.99
N LEU A 74 -6.64 4.55 -21.32
CA LEU A 74 -5.63 5.29 -20.56
C LEU A 74 -4.73 6.13 -21.47
N LEU A 75 -4.40 5.63 -22.66
CA LEU A 75 -3.66 6.38 -23.67
C LEU A 75 -4.48 7.55 -24.22
N ALA A 76 -5.76 7.34 -24.52
CA ALA A 76 -6.68 8.39 -24.92
C ALA A 76 -6.86 9.43 -23.82
N ALA A 77 -6.96 9.01 -22.56
CA ALA A 77 -7.02 9.90 -21.40
C ALA A 77 -5.74 10.73 -21.28
N ARG A 78 -4.55 10.12 -21.42
CA ARG A 78 -3.26 10.85 -21.45
C ARG A 78 -3.24 11.93 -22.51
N TRP A 79 -3.65 11.59 -23.72
CA TRP A 79 -3.64 12.51 -24.85
C TRP A 79 -4.65 13.63 -24.67
N ARG A 80 -5.86 13.30 -24.20
CA ARG A 80 -6.94 14.27 -24.00
C ARG A 80 -6.66 15.25 -22.86
N TYR A 81 -6.04 14.75 -21.79
CA TYR A 81 -5.81 15.45 -20.53
C TYR A 81 -4.31 15.72 -20.26
N SER A 82 -3.52 15.89 -21.33
CA SER A 82 -2.15 16.40 -21.21
C SER A 82 -2.10 17.90 -20.92
N ASP A 83 -3.18 18.61 -21.22
CA ASP A 83 -3.36 20.05 -21.02
C ASP A 83 -3.85 20.33 -19.59
N GLU A 84 -3.16 21.23 -18.91
CA GLU A 84 -3.46 21.64 -17.54
C GLU A 84 -4.87 22.22 -17.40
N ASP A 85 -5.30 23.05 -18.35
CA ASP A 85 -6.59 23.74 -18.26
C ASP A 85 -7.74 22.76 -18.46
N ARG A 86 -7.57 21.75 -19.32
CA ARG A 86 -8.55 20.67 -19.50
C ARG A 86 -8.69 19.79 -18.26
N LEU A 87 -7.59 19.54 -17.56
CA LEU A 87 -7.61 18.80 -16.30
C LEU A 87 -8.39 19.58 -15.23
N ARG A 88 -8.14 20.89 -15.11
CA ARG A 88 -8.88 21.80 -14.21
C ARG A 88 -10.36 21.91 -14.57
N GLU A 89 -10.68 21.94 -15.86
CA GLU A 89 -12.06 21.94 -16.32
C GLU A 89 -12.75 20.61 -16.02
N LEU A 90 -12.08 19.48 -16.28
CA LEU A 90 -12.59 18.15 -15.97
C LEU A 90 -12.91 18.02 -14.48
N GLU A 91 -12.03 18.47 -13.60
CA GLU A 91 -12.25 18.42 -12.15
C GLU A 91 -13.57 19.09 -11.73
N LYS A 92 -13.94 20.21 -12.38
CA LYS A 92 -15.18 20.95 -12.09
C LYS A 92 -16.44 20.28 -12.61
N GLN A 93 -16.32 19.29 -13.50
CA GLN A 93 -17.46 18.57 -14.05
C GLN A 93 -17.99 17.50 -13.08
N PRO A 94 -19.29 17.18 -13.12
CA PRO A 94 -19.86 16.13 -12.27
C PRO A 94 -19.18 14.79 -12.55
N GLY A 95 -18.58 14.19 -11.51
CA GLY A 95 -17.83 12.94 -11.60
C GLY A 95 -16.41 13.07 -12.13
N GLY A 96 -15.97 14.27 -12.53
CA GLY A 96 -14.63 14.51 -13.03
C GLY A 96 -13.54 14.26 -11.99
N ALA A 97 -13.75 14.69 -10.74
CA ALA A 97 -12.86 14.37 -9.62
C ALA A 97 -12.69 12.86 -9.42
N ILE A 98 -13.77 12.07 -9.52
CA ILE A 98 -13.71 10.60 -9.41
C ILE A 98 -12.87 10.01 -10.54
N LEU A 99 -13.05 10.51 -11.77
CA LEU A 99 -12.24 10.07 -12.90
C LEU A 99 -10.76 10.41 -12.70
N LEU A 100 -10.45 11.61 -12.21
CA LEU A 100 -9.07 12.02 -11.90
C LEU A 100 -8.45 11.17 -10.80
N ASP A 101 -9.22 10.83 -9.76
CA ASP A 101 -8.77 9.92 -8.71
C ASP A 101 -8.43 8.55 -9.31
N VAL A 102 -9.29 7.98 -10.16
CA VAL A 102 -9.03 6.70 -10.85
C VAL A 102 -7.79 6.77 -11.74
N LEU A 103 -7.57 7.91 -12.43
CA LEU A 103 -6.38 8.12 -13.24
C LEU A 103 -5.10 8.31 -12.40
N ALA A 104 -5.24 8.75 -11.16
CA ALA A 104 -4.16 8.86 -10.19
C ALA A 104 -3.87 7.54 -9.45
N TRP A 105 -4.73 6.51 -9.60
CA TRP A 105 -4.52 5.23 -8.94
C TRP A 105 -3.22 4.57 -9.37
N ARG A 106 -2.61 3.88 -8.41
CA ARG A 106 -1.36 3.16 -8.63
C ARG A 106 -1.51 2.14 -9.75
N VAL A 107 -2.63 1.42 -9.78
CA VAL A 107 -2.89 0.39 -10.78
C VAL A 107 -2.97 0.96 -12.20
N ALA A 108 -3.46 2.19 -12.36
CA ALA A 108 -3.46 2.86 -13.66
C ALA A 108 -2.04 3.02 -14.23
N ALA A 109 -1.03 3.21 -13.37
CA ALA A 109 0.38 3.28 -13.76
C ALA A 109 0.92 1.99 -14.39
N HIS A 110 0.43 0.84 -13.91
CA HIS A 110 0.86 -0.48 -14.39
C HIS A 110 0.14 -0.92 -15.67
N LEU A 111 -0.99 -0.27 -15.98
CA LEU A 111 -1.87 -0.65 -17.10
C LEU A 111 -1.86 0.36 -18.24
N GLY A 112 -1.33 1.56 -18.04
CA GLY A 112 -1.32 2.60 -19.06
C GLY A 112 -0.38 3.73 -18.70
N PRO A 113 -0.22 4.69 -19.62
CA PRO A 113 0.68 5.80 -19.39
C PRO A 113 0.19 6.62 -18.19
N TYR A 114 1.09 6.76 -17.24
CA TYR A 114 0.81 7.40 -15.97
C TYR A 114 0.49 8.90 -16.10
N GLN A 115 -0.51 9.35 -15.34
CA GLN A 115 -1.07 10.70 -15.41
C GLN A 115 -0.57 11.65 -14.34
N ILE A 116 0.01 11.16 -13.24
CA ILE A 116 0.26 12.02 -12.07
C ILE A 116 1.12 13.27 -12.39
N PRO A 117 2.15 13.25 -13.26
CA PRO A 117 2.89 14.45 -13.63
C PRO A 117 2.01 15.51 -14.28
N ASN A 118 1.01 15.11 -15.09
CA ASN A 118 0.06 16.04 -15.68
C ASN A 118 -0.87 16.61 -14.60
N LEU A 119 -1.32 15.79 -13.64
CA LEU A 119 -2.13 16.24 -12.50
C LEU A 119 -1.35 17.25 -11.64
N CYS A 120 -0.07 16.97 -11.41
CA CYS A 120 0.82 17.82 -10.65
C CYS A 120 1.10 19.15 -11.35
N ARG A 121 1.37 19.14 -12.66
CA ARG A 121 1.49 20.35 -13.50
C ARG A 121 0.21 21.17 -13.50
N ALA A 122 -0.93 20.50 -13.58
CA ALA A 122 -2.25 21.12 -13.46
C ALA A 122 -2.56 21.68 -12.07
N LYS A 123 -1.64 21.56 -11.10
CA LYS A 123 -1.75 22.08 -9.72
C LYS A 123 -2.90 21.47 -8.94
N MET A 124 -3.23 20.21 -9.20
CA MET A 124 -4.33 19.47 -8.55
C MET A 124 -4.15 19.27 -7.04
N HIS A 125 -2.98 19.61 -6.51
CA HIS A 125 -2.69 19.57 -5.07
C HIS A 125 -2.99 20.90 -4.35
N GLU A 126 -3.09 22.01 -5.08
CA GLU A 126 -3.30 23.34 -4.47
C GLU A 126 -4.67 23.43 -3.80
N GLU A 127 -5.73 22.93 -4.44
CA GLU A 127 -7.09 22.97 -3.88
C GLU A 127 -7.21 22.12 -2.59
N PRO A 128 -6.78 20.84 -2.53
CA PRO A 128 -6.74 20.10 -1.27
C PRO A 128 -5.91 20.78 -0.17
N LEU A 129 -4.76 21.37 -0.50
CA LEU A 129 -3.93 22.08 0.48
C LEU A 129 -4.62 23.35 0.99
N ARG A 130 -5.33 24.06 0.10
CA ARG A 130 -6.14 25.23 0.44
C ARG A 130 -7.30 24.86 1.36
N MET A 131 -8.02 23.77 1.06
CA MET A 131 -9.10 23.26 1.92
C MET A 131 -8.57 22.99 3.34
N LEU A 132 -7.39 22.39 3.47
CA LEU A 132 -6.78 22.13 4.78
C LEU A 132 -6.39 23.39 5.58
N GLN A 133 -6.32 24.56 4.95
CA GLN A 133 -6.11 25.84 5.64
C GLN A 133 -7.41 26.40 6.23
N GLU A 134 -8.58 25.90 5.80
CA GLU A 134 -9.85 26.43 6.26
C GLU A 134 -10.10 26.04 7.72
N PRO A 135 -10.35 27.02 8.61
CA PRO A 135 -10.47 26.75 10.04
C PRO A 135 -11.71 25.93 10.41
N VAL A 136 -12.73 25.93 9.55
CA VAL A 136 -14.02 25.23 9.74
C VAL A 136 -14.26 24.26 8.60
N LEU A 137 -13.33 23.31 8.43
CA LEU A 137 -13.47 22.22 7.45
C LEU A 137 -14.16 21.00 8.08
N LEU A 138 -15.15 20.42 7.40
CA LEU A 138 -15.81 19.20 7.86
C LEU A 138 -14.85 18.00 7.84
N ASP A 139 -15.01 17.06 8.77
CA ASP A 139 -14.16 15.86 8.86
C ASP A 139 -14.13 15.05 7.53
N SER A 140 -15.27 14.96 6.84
CA SER A 140 -15.37 14.28 5.53
C SER A 140 -14.58 14.97 4.43
N GLU A 141 -14.62 16.31 4.41
CA GLU A 141 -13.90 17.13 3.43
C GLU A 141 -12.40 17.08 3.70
N ARG A 142 -12.00 17.11 4.98
CA ARG A 142 -10.62 16.91 5.40
C ARG A 142 -10.08 15.55 4.96
N MET A 143 -10.84 14.48 5.18
CA MET A 143 -10.44 13.15 4.73
C MET A 143 -10.36 13.03 3.22
N GLN A 144 -11.25 13.69 2.48
CA GLN A 144 -11.19 13.73 1.03
C GLN A 144 -9.92 14.46 0.54
N ALA A 145 -9.61 15.63 1.11
CA ALA A 145 -8.40 16.38 0.81
C ALA A 145 -7.13 15.56 1.11
N LEU A 146 -7.06 14.95 2.30
CA LEU A 146 -5.95 14.07 2.69
C LEU A 146 -5.83 12.83 1.80
N ARG A 147 -6.94 12.21 1.41
CA ARG A 147 -6.93 11.05 0.50
C ARG A 147 -6.35 11.42 -0.85
N ARG A 148 -6.74 12.57 -1.40
CA ARG A 148 -6.27 13.06 -2.68
C ARG A 148 -4.79 13.44 -2.63
N LEU A 149 -4.36 14.15 -1.58
CA LEU A 149 -2.95 14.44 -1.35
C LEU A 149 -2.14 13.15 -1.15
N GLY A 150 -2.69 12.15 -0.47
CA GLY A 150 -2.07 10.84 -0.29
C GLY A 150 -1.85 10.10 -1.61
N GLN A 151 -2.83 10.11 -2.52
CA GLN A 151 -2.66 9.52 -3.86
C GLN A 151 -1.56 10.22 -4.66
N LEU A 152 -1.48 11.55 -4.56
CA LEU A 152 -0.43 12.32 -5.21
C LEU A 152 0.94 12.12 -4.53
N SER A 153 1.02 12.01 -3.21
CA SER A 153 2.29 11.92 -2.48
C SER A 153 2.92 10.53 -2.48
N GLN A 154 2.14 9.46 -2.74
CA GLN A 154 2.64 8.08 -2.72
C GLN A 154 3.81 7.82 -3.68
N ARG A 155 4.05 8.70 -4.65
CA ARG A 155 5.05 8.51 -5.71
C ARG A 155 6.06 9.63 -5.65
N ARG A 156 7.36 9.26 -5.62
CA ARG A 156 8.47 10.20 -5.38
C ARG A 156 8.40 11.46 -6.24
N LEU A 157 8.20 11.35 -7.56
CA LEU A 157 8.14 12.54 -8.42
C LEU A 157 6.91 13.42 -8.18
N ALA A 158 5.78 12.81 -7.85
CA ALA A 158 4.58 13.55 -7.54
C ALA A 158 4.69 14.21 -6.15
N ALA A 159 5.29 13.53 -5.17
CA ALA A 159 5.71 14.13 -3.91
C ALA A 159 6.69 15.30 -4.11
N LEU A 160 7.66 15.19 -5.03
CA LEU A 160 8.53 16.31 -5.41
C LEU A 160 7.75 17.47 -6.02
N SER A 161 6.69 17.22 -6.78
CA SER A 161 5.88 18.31 -7.35
C SER A 161 4.99 19.04 -6.34
N LEU A 162 4.66 18.39 -5.21
CA LEU A 162 4.06 19.07 -4.04
C LEU A 162 5.02 20.07 -3.42
N ALA A 163 6.30 19.95 -3.73
CA ALA A 163 7.42 20.76 -3.31
C ALA A 163 7.93 21.58 -4.51
N PRO A 164 7.30 22.72 -4.85
CA PRO A 164 7.55 23.41 -6.11
C PRO A 164 9.05 23.67 -6.34
N PRO A 165 9.55 23.48 -7.57
CA PRO A 165 10.97 23.63 -7.85
C PRO A 165 11.42 25.08 -7.66
N LYS A 166 12.62 25.21 -7.08
CA LYS A 166 13.53 26.37 -6.93
C LYS A 166 13.25 27.63 -7.78
N ALA A 167 12.07 28.25 -7.66
CA ALA A 167 11.80 29.54 -8.28
C ALA A 167 12.51 30.67 -7.52
N GLU A 168 12.87 30.44 -6.25
CA GLU A 168 13.75 31.31 -5.48
C GLU A 168 14.83 30.45 -4.78
N PRO A 169 16.11 30.83 -4.77
CA PRO A 169 17.13 30.08 -4.04
C PRO A 169 16.94 30.29 -2.52
N GLY A 170 16.33 29.33 -1.83
CA GLY A 170 16.19 29.35 -0.38
C GLY A 170 16.07 27.95 0.22
N PRO A 171 16.73 27.66 1.36
CA PRO A 171 16.66 26.35 1.98
C PRO A 171 15.26 26.08 2.57
N GLY A 172 14.75 24.85 2.41
CA GLY A 172 13.45 24.41 2.97
C GLY A 172 12.20 24.82 2.17
N GLN A 173 12.35 25.41 0.99
CA GLN A 173 11.20 25.80 0.15
C GLN A 173 10.26 24.65 -0.25
N PRO A 174 10.77 23.44 -0.59
CA PRO A 174 9.95 22.26 -0.85
C PRO A 174 8.88 21.97 0.21
N LEU A 175 9.20 22.19 1.48
CA LEU A 175 8.30 21.85 2.58
C LEU A 175 7.36 23.01 2.97
N ARG A 176 7.50 24.21 2.39
CA ARG A 176 6.57 25.33 2.64
C ARG A 176 5.18 25.06 2.04
N ALA A 177 5.12 24.44 0.87
CA ALA A 177 3.85 24.13 0.22
C ALA A 177 2.98 23.17 1.05
N ILE A 178 3.60 22.31 1.85
CA ILE A 178 2.91 21.41 2.79
C ILE A 178 2.76 21.99 4.19
N GLU A 179 3.03 23.29 4.41
CA GLU A 179 2.82 23.95 5.71
C GLU A 179 1.42 23.70 6.30
N PRO A 180 0.31 23.70 5.52
CA PRO A 180 -1.01 23.38 6.06
C PRO A 180 -1.07 21.98 6.69
N LEU A 181 -0.39 20.99 6.10
CA LEU A 181 -0.29 19.64 6.66
C LEU A 181 0.54 19.63 7.94
N LEU A 182 1.64 20.41 7.99
CA LEU A 182 2.46 20.54 9.19
C LEU A 182 1.68 21.20 10.33
N LEU A 183 0.86 22.22 10.03
CA LEU A 183 0.02 22.91 10.99
C LEU A 183 -1.10 21.98 11.51
N ASP A 184 -1.82 21.31 10.62
CA ASP A 184 -2.87 20.35 10.96
C ASP A 184 -2.32 19.19 11.81
N ALA A 185 -1.15 18.66 11.45
CA ALA A 185 -0.56 17.54 12.15
C ALA A 185 0.10 17.92 13.49
N PHE A 186 0.78 19.07 13.58
CA PHE A 186 1.74 19.34 14.67
C PHE A 186 1.51 20.64 15.44
N PHE A 187 0.72 21.59 14.93
CA PHE A 187 0.57 22.90 15.57
C PHE A 187 -0.59 22.96 16.58
N GLN A 188 -1.70 22.28 16.31
CA GLN A 188 -2.96 22.48 17.06
C GLN A 188 -3.07 21.75 18.42
N ASP A 189 -2.01 21.09 18.92
CA ASP A 189 -2.17 19.99 19.90
C ASP A 189 -1.67 20.26 21.33
N SER A 190 -1.64 21.52 21.78
CA SER A 190 -1.41 21.78 23.23
C SER A 190 -2.69 21.60 24.09
N ALA A 191 -3.88 21.57 23.48
CA ALA A 191 -5.18 21.59 24.20
C ALA A 191 -6.04 20.32 24.04
N SER A 192 -5.69 19.42 23.13
CA SER A 192 -6.48 18.25 22.70
C SER A 192 -5.95 16.91 23.24
N ALA A 193 -4.80 16.92 23.93
CA ALA A 193 -4.17 15.74 24.54
C ALA A 193 -5.00 15.04 25.64
N THR A 194 -6.20 15.55 25.94
CA THR A 194 -7.18 14.99 26.89
C THR A 194 -8.26 14.14 26.21
N ARG A 195 -8.31 14.05 24.88
CA ARG A 195 -9.30 13.23 24.17
C ARG A 195 -8.90 11.76 24.16
N SER A 196 -9.88 10.88 24.32
CA SER A 196 -9.68 9.43 24.31
C SER A 196 -9.08 8.96 22.98
N PRO A 197 -8.07 8.08 23.00
CA PRO A 197 -7.49 7.49 21.80
C PRO A 197 -8.56 6.78 20.95
N GLY A 198 -8.59 7.03 19.64
CA GLY A 198 -9.51 6.40 18.67
C GLY A 198 -10.57 7.32 18.06
N THR A 199 -10.38 8.64 18.09
CA THR A 199 -11.30 9.60 17.43
C THR A 199 -10.94 9.82 15.95
N SER A 200 -11.87 10.37 15.15
CA SER A 200 -11.63 10.72 13.73
C SER A 200 -10.35 11.56 13.54
N ALA A 201 -10.05 12.45 14.49
CA ALA A 201 -8.86 13.28 14.51
C ALA A 201 -7.52 12.49 14.50
N ASP A 202 -7.46 11.30 15.12
CA ASP A 202 -6.24 10.48 15.15
C ASP A 202 -5.93 9.90 13.75
N SER A 203 -6.97 9.57 12.98
CA SER A 203 -6.84 9.06 11.61
C SER A 203 -6.39 10.14 10.61
N HIS A 204 -6.77 11.39 10.85
CA HIS A 204 -6.36 12.54 10.02
C HIS A 204 -4.87 12.82 10.21
N LYS A 205 -4.41 12.85 11.46
CA LYS A 205 -2.98 13.03 11.80
C LYS A 205 -2.12 11.93 11.22
N GLU A 206 -2.58 10.68 11.28
CA GLU A 206 -1.89 9.56 10.66
C GLU A 206 -1.69 9.78 9.15
N SER A 207 -2.77 10.14 8.45
CA SER A 207 -2.76 10.41 7.03
C SER A 207 -1.86 11.61 6.68
N ALA A 208 -1.92 12.70 7.45
CA ALA A 208 -1.09 13.88 7.27
C ALA A 208 0.40 13.57 7.50
N ALA A 209 0.75 12.92 8.62
CA ALA A 209 2.13 12.54 8.94
C ALA A 209 2.73 11.61 7.88
N LYS A 210 1.90 10.72 7.34
CA LYS A 210 2.23 9.87 6.21
C LYS A 210 2.54 10.69 4.95
N ILE A 211 1.67 11.61 4.55
CA ILE A 211 1.90 12.47 3.37
C ILE A 211 3.18 13.29 3.56
N ILE A 212 3.37 13.89 4.75
CA ILE A 212 4.56 14.65 5.10
C ILE A 212 5.81 13.77 4.96
N LEU A 213 5.78 12.54 5.47
CA LEU A 213 6.91 11.62 5.34
C LEU A 213 7.22 11.29 3.88
N ASP A 214 6.22 11.09 3.03
CA ASP A 214 6.45 10.81 1.61
C ASP A 214 7.13 12.00 0.92
N VAL A 215 6.68 13.22 1.19
CA VAL A 215 7.28 14.45 0.65
C VAL A 215 8.71 14.63 1.18
N VAL A 216 8.92 14.50 2.49
CA VAL A 216 10.24 14.62 3.11
C VAL A 216 11.22 13.57 2.58
N SER A 217 10.76 12.33 2.40
CA SER A 217 11.57 11.24 1.85
C SER A 217 11.91 11.45 0.37
N ALA A 218 11.03 12.09 -0.40
CA ALA A 218 11.26 12.41 -1.80
C ALA A 218 12.30 13.52 -2.00
N CYS A 219 12.35 14.51 -1.10
CA CYS A 219 13.31 15.61 -1.12
C CYS A 219 14.72 15.20 -0.68
N GLY A 220 15.75 15.87 -1.23
CA GLY A 220 17.13 15.75 -0.75
C GLY A 220 17.30 16.30 0.67
N PRO A 221 18.27 15.83 1.48
CA PRO A 221 18.47 16.30 2.86
C PRO A 221 18.59 17.83 3.01
N GLU A 222 19.19 18.51 2.04
CA GLU A 222 19.36 19.97 1.96
C GLU A 222 18.03 20.72 1.85
N ASP A 223 17.02 20.08 1.26
CA ASP A 223 15.72 20.68 0.94
C ASP A 223 14.67 20.44 2.06
N ARG A 224 15.02 19.67 3.09
CA ARG A 224 14.11 19.27 4.17
C ARG A 224 14.07 20.25 5.34
N GLN A 225 14.61 21.45 5.21
CA GLN A 225 14.55 22.43 6.29
C GLN A 225 13.09 22.78 6.61
N VAL A 226 12.73 22.72 7.90
CA VAL A 226 11.39 23.04 8.40
C VAL A 226 11.48 24.12 9.48
N PRO A 227 10.37 24.84 9.76
CA PRO A 227 10.28 25.69 10.93
C PRO A 227 10.58 24.92 12.22
N SER A 228 11.21 25.59 13.17
CA SER A 228 11.60 24.98 14.45
C SER A 228 10.38 24.45 15.23
N TRP A 229 9.22 25.09 15.13
CA TRP A 229 7.98 24.63 15.75
C TRP A 229 7.52 23.27 15.23
N THR A 230 7.86 22.88 13.98
CA THR A 230 7.54 21.57 13.42
C THR A 230 8.24 20.46 14.20
N LEU A 231 9.54 20.65 14.50
CA LEU A 231 10.34 19.70 15.28
C LEU A 231 9.81 19.56 16.71
N SER A 232 9.47 20.70 17.32
CA SER A 232 8.86 20.78 18.65
C SER A 232 7.48 20.09 18.67
N GLY A 233 6.62 20.39 17.70
CA GLY A 233 5.27 19.82 17.57
C GLY A 233 5.28 18.30 17.34
N LEU A 234 6.25 17.80 16.55
CA LEU A 234 6.50 16.37 16.39
C LEU A 234 6.74 15.67 17.73
N VAL A 235 7.40 16.34 18.69
CA VAL A 235 7.80 15.71 19.95
C VAL A 235 6.96 16.06 21.19
N LYS A 236 6.17 17.13 21.12
CA LYS A 236 5.40 17.68 22.26
C LYS A 236 4.27 16.79 22.76
N ALA A 237 3.78 15.84 21.95
CA ALA A 237 2.89 14.76 22.39
C ALA A 237 3.64 13.77 23.29
N ARG A 238 4.00 14.17 24.51
CA ARG A 238 4.83 13.39 25.43
C ARG A 238 4.01 12.40 26.25
N GLY A 239 4.48 11.16 26.32
CA GLY A 239 3.90 10.11 27.15
C GLY A 239 2.64 9.45 26.57
N ILE A 240 2.09 10.01 25.49
CA ILE A 240 0.98 9.43 24.73
C ILE A 240 1.58 8.97 23.39
N PRO A 241 1.53 7.67 23.06
CA PRO A 241 1.95 7.21 21.75
C PRO A 241 1.22 8.03 20.69
N TRP A 242 1.93 8.42 19.62
CA TRP A 242 1.40 9.34 18.61
C TRP A 242 0.05 8.90 18.00
N GLN A 243 -0.33 7.62 18.18
CA GLN A 243 -1.60 6.95 17.82
C GLN A 243 -1.92 5.80 18.79
N VAL A 244 -3.08 5.14 18.65
CA VAL A 244 -3.51 3.95 19.42
C VAL A 244 -2.57 2.72 19.26
N GLY A 245 -1.61 2.78 18.33
CA GLY A 245 -0.74 1.66 17.97
C GLY A 245 0.76 1.96 18.11
N PRO A 246 1.59 0.93 18.32
CA PRO A 246 3.04 1.08 18.44
C PRO A 246 3.71 1.55 17.13
N GLN A 247 3.05 1.40 15.98
CA GLN A 247 3.55 1.86 14.67
C GLN A 247 3.54 3.38 14.50
N GLY A 248 2.61 4.09 15.15
CA GLY A 248 2.55 5.56 15.08
C GLY A 248 3.79 6.21 15.70
N GLU A 249 4.30 5.64 16.77
CA GLU A 249 5.53 6.10 17.42
C GLU A 249 6.77 5.83 16.55
N GLU A 250 6.80 4.70 15.84
CA GLU A 250 7.87 4.41 14.89
C GLU A 250 7.82 5.34 13.66
N LEU A 251 6.62 5.70 13.19
CA LEU A 251 6.41 6.71 12.14
C LEU A 251 6.94 8.08 12.58
N ARG A 252 6.59 8.52 13.79
CA ARG A 252 7.09 9.77 14.39
C ARG A 252 8.60 9.83 14.44
N ALA A 253 9.22 8.81 15.01
CA ALA A 253 10.68 8.73 15.14
C ALA A 253 11.37 8.67 13.77
N THR A 254 10.76 7.99 12.80
CA THR A 254 11.27 7.94 11.41
C THR A 254 11.21 9.32 10.76
N LEU A 255 10.08 10.04 10.86
CA LEU A 255 9.93 11.37 10.31
C LEU A 255 10.90 12.37 10.94
N LEU A 256 11.02 12.37 12.27
CA LEU A 256 11.98 13.20 12.98
C LEU A 256 13.42 12.91 12.51
N LEU A 257 13.79 11.64 12.39
CA LEU A 257 15.11 11.25 11.90
C LEU A 257 15.36 11.75 10.47
N GLN A 258 14.37 11.67 9.57
CA GLN A 258 14.51 12.15 8.19
C GLN A 258 14.71 13.67 8.11
N LEU A 259 14.05 14.43 9.00
CA LEU A 259 14.22 15.88 9.10
C LEU A 259 15.56 16.26 9.73
N LEU A 260 16.03 15.52 10.74
CA LEU A 260 17.31 15.76 11.41
C LEU A 260 18.53 15.47 10.53
N ARG A 261 18.35 14.79 9.38
CA ARG A 261 19.42 14.64 8.38
C ARG A 261 19.86 16.00 7.81
N THR A 262 19.01 17.02 7.87
CA THR A 262 19.37 18.40 7.52
C THR A 262 20.15 19.06 8.67
N PRO A 263 21.38 19.57 8.43
CA PRO A 263 22.18 20.23 9.48
C PRO A 263 21.46 21.37 10.18
N ALA A 264 20.71 22.20 9.44
CA ALA A 264 19.95 23.32 9.99
C ALA A 264 18.86 22.85 10.97
N ASN A 265 18.13 21.78 10.63
CA ASN A 265 17.12 21.20 11.52
C ASN A 265 17.76 20.58 12.76
N ALA A 266 18.90 19.88 12.62
CA ALA A 266 19.62 19.31 13.75
C ALA A 266 20.16 20.39 14.71
N ALA A 267 20.64 21.51 14.18
CA ALA A 267 21.05 22.66 14.97
C ALA A 267 19.86 23.32 15.69
N ALA A 268 18.72 23.49 15.01
CA ALA A 268 17.49 24.00 15.60
C ALA A 268 16.96 23.07 16.72
N ALA A 269 16.97 21.76 16.48
CA ALA A 269 16.60 20.74 17.47
C ALA A 269 17.48 20.79 18.71
N ALA A 270 18.78 21.07 18.57
CA ALA A 270 19.70 21.21 19.71
C ALA A 270 19.36 22.40 20.63
N GLY A 271 18.58 23.37 20.14
CA GLY A 271 18.06 24.49 20.92
C GLY A 271 16.72 24.19 21.62
N GLN A 272 16.10 23.03 21.36
CA GLN A 272 14.78 22.68 21.87
C GLN A 272 14.89 21.59 22.93
N ALA A 273 14.67 21.97 24.19
CA ALA A 273 14.73 21.06 25.32
C ALA A 273 13.79 19.86 25.13
N GLU A 274 12.62 20.08 24.53
CA GLU A 274 11.62 19.04 24.32
C GLU A 274 12.09 17.95 23.35
N VAL A 275 12.80 18.33 22.28
CA VAL A 275 13.36 17.42 21.27
C VAL A 275 14.56 16.69 21.82
N CYS A 276 15.47 17.40 22.50
CA CYS A 276 16.63 16.79 23.14
C CYS A 276 16.22 15.73 24.16
N GLN A 277 15.23 16.03 25.00
CA GLN A 277 14.69 15.06 25.97
C GLN A 277 13.98 13.88 25.30
N TYR A 278 13.27 14.08 24.20
CA TYR A 278 12.67 12.98 23.44
C TYR A 278 13.75 12.06 22.86
N LEU A 279 14.81 12.63 22.26
CA LEU A 279 15.94 11.90 21.73
C LEU A 279 16.81 11.22 22.81
N ALA A 280 16.87 11.79 24.01
CA ALA A 280 17.53 11.19 25.18
C ALA A 280 16.75 10.02 25.79
N GLY A 281 15.43 9.96 25.54
CA GLY A 281 14.56 8.93 26.10
C GLY A 281 14.92 7.51 25.65
N PRO A 282 14.62 6.48 26.46
CA PRO A 282 15.08 5.09 26.25
C PRO A 282 14.58 4.41 24.96
N GLY A 283 13.75 5.09 24.18
CA GLY A 283 13.03 4.52 23.05
C GLY A 283 11.76 3.82 23.48
N PHE A 284 10.87 3.65 22.51
CA PHE A 284 9.64 2.91 22.64
C PHE A 284 9.86 1.48 22.13
N LYS A 285 9.32 0.49 22.83
CA LYS A 285 9.27 -0.90 22.38
C LYS A 285 7.99 -1.54 22.89
N LYS A 286 7.04 -1.80 21.99
CA LYS A 286 5.78 -2.47 22.33
C LYS A 286 5.42 -3.45 21.22
N LYS A 287 5.18 -4.69 21.61
CA LYS A 287 4.60 -5.70 20.73
C LYS A 287 3.08 -5.61 20.79
N GLU A 288 2.43 -5.84 19.66
CA GLU A 288 0.97 -5.86 19.64
C GLU A 288 0.46 -7.16 20.26
N ASP A 289 -0.60 -7.06 21.07
CA ASP A 289 -1.17 -8.22 21.74
C ASP A 289 -2.11 -8.95 20.77
N THR A 290 -1.55 -9.92 20.05
CA THR A 290 -2.30 -10.74 19.10
C THR A 290 -1.88 -12.20 19.25
N SER A 291 -2.82 -13.11 19.06
CA SER A 291 -2.58 -14.56 19.11
C SER A 291 -1.69 -15.09 17.97
N LEU A 292 -1.35 -14.25 16.98
CA LEU A 292 -0.52 -14.62 15.84
C LEU A 292 0.89 -14.00 16.00
N PRO A 293 1.94 -14.80 16.31
CA PRO A 293 3.27 -14.26 16.60
C PRO A 293 3.84 -13.38 15.48
N LEU A 294 3.67 -13.78 14.22
CA LEU A 294 4.11 -13.00 13.07
C LEU A 294 3.34 -11.67 12.96
N LYS A 295 2.03 -11.66 13.25
CA LYS A 295 1.22 -10.44 13.25
C LYS A 295 1.65 -9.51 14.39
N ALA A 296 1.81 -10.05 15.60
CA ALA A 296 2.32 -9.31 16.76
C ALA A 296 3.69 -8.67 16.47
N TYR A 297 4.53 -9.37 15.72
CA TYR A 297 5.85 -8.90 15.30
C TYR A 297 5.78 -7.80 14.23
N LEU A 298 4.96 -7.97 13.18
CA LEU A 298 4.80 -6.98 12.12
C LEU A 298 4.08 -5.70 12.56
N LEU A 299 3.20 -5.84 13.56
CA LEU A 299 2.46 -4.71 14.13
C LEU A 299 3.17 -4.06 15.31
N SER A 300 4.25 -4.64 15.82
CA SER A 300 5.06 -4.03 16.88
C SER A 300 5.75 -2.73 16.43
N GLY A 301 6.18 -1.92 17.40
CA GLY A 301 6.92 -0.69 17.18
C GLY A 301 8.15 -0.62 18.07
N GLU A 302 9.27 -0.18 17.50
CA GLU A 302 10.55 -0.08 18.19
C GLU A 302 11.35 1.13 17.69
N THR A 303 11.78 2.03 18.57
CA THR A 303 12.34 3.33 18.14
C THR A 303 13.73 3.66 18.67
N HIS A 304 14.30 2.85 19.57
CA HIS A 304 15.57 3.18 20.25
C HIS A 304 16.73 3.43 19.25
N ASP A 305 16.78 2.70 18.14
CA ASP A 305 17.81 2.84 17.11
C ASP A 305 17.63 4.13 16.29
N LEU A 306 16.37 4.55 16.08
CA LEU A 306 16.01 5.80 15.40
C LEU A 306 16.38 7.00 16.28
N LEU A 307 16.01 6.97 17.57
CA LEU A 307 16.34 8.02 18.53
C LEU A 307 17.85 8.19 18.70
N ARG A 308 18.59 7.08 18.84
CA ARG A 308 20.06 7.11 18.89
C ARG A 308 20.67 7.75 17.65
N ARG A 309 20.16 7.43 16.45
CA ARG A 309 20.62 8.04 15.19
C ARG A 309 20.31 9.53 15.15
N GLY A 310 19.12 9.94 15.57
CA GLY A 310 18.73 11.35 15.68
C GLY A 310 19.60 12.13 16.68
N ALA A 311 19.83 11.55 17.87
CA ALA A 311 20.72 12.12 18.89
C ALA A 311 22.14 12.34 18.34
N LYS A 312 22.69 11.39 17.58
CA LYS A 312 24.00 11.57 16.91
C LYS A 312 24.01 12.74 15.95
N MET A 313 22.94 12.96 15.19
CA MET A 313 22.84 14.10 14.26
C MET A 313 22.82 15.43 15.01
N VAL A 314 22.08 15.51 16.13
CA VAL A 314 22.01 16.70 16.99
C VAL A 314 23.35 16.97 17.69
N VAL A 315 23.97 15.95 18.29
CA VAL A 315 25.27 16.05 18.97
C VAL A 315 26.38 16.48 18.01
N LYS A 316 26.32 16.04 16.74
CA LYS A 316 27.26 16.48 15.70
C LYS A 316 27.21 17.99 15.47
N GLN A 317 26.03 18.62 15.60
CA GLN A 317 25.87 20.08 15.47
C GLN A 317 26.18 20.81 16.78
N ARG A 318 25.80 20.23 17.92
CA ARG A 318 26.04 20.82 19.25
C ARG A 318 26.46 19.73 20.24
N PRO A 319 27.76 19.57 20.51
CA PRO A 319 28.26 18.64 21.51
C PRO A 319 27.61 18.89 22.88
N GLY A 320 27.21 17.82 23.57
CA GLY A 320 26.57 17.89 24.89
C GLY A 320 25.08 18.24 24.89
N ALA A 321 24.44 18.44 23.73
CA ALA A 321 23.00 18.73 23.67
C ALA A 321 22.11 17.54 24.06
N VAL A 322 22.57 16.31 23.83
CA VAL A 322 21.87 15.05 24.16
C VAL A 322 22.90 14.06 24.70
N GLU A 323 22.54 13.32 25.74
CA GLU A 323 23.39 12.25 26.27
C GLU A 323 23.53 11.11 25.27
N ALA A 324 24.73 10.52 25.21
CA ALA A 324 25.01 9.42 24.32
C ALA A 324 24.25 8.16 24.78
N GLN A 325 23.39 7.64 23.91
CA GLN A 325 22.68 6.39 24.17
C GLN A 325 23.51 5.17 23.80
N GLU A 326 23.41 4.14 24.64
CA GLU A 326 24.02 2.84 24.37
C GLU A 326 23.47 2.21 23.08
N ARG A 327 24.35 1.51 22.37
CA ARG A 327 23.94 0.75 21.19
C ARG A 327 23.15 -0.47 21.63
N ARG A 328 21.83 -0.42 21.46
CA ARG A 328 20.96 -1.60 21.51
C ARG A 328 20.71 -2.13 20.10
N GLU A 329 20.63 -3.46 20.00
CA GLU A 329 20.18 -4.16 18.80
C GLU A 329 18.65 -4.20 18.75
N ARG A 330 18.12 -4.22 17.53
CA ARG A 330 16.70 -4.17 17.28
C ARG A 330 16.13 -5.57 17.28
N ASP A 331 15.06 -5.79 18.04
CA ASP A 331 14.36 -7.08 18.04
C ASP A 331 13.43 -7.19 16.84
N THR A 332 12.90 -6.07 16.35
CA THR A 332 11.86 -6.01 15.32
C THR A 332 12.41 -5.40 14.02
N PRO A 333 11.87 -5.76 12.84
CA PRO A 333 12.29 -5.18 11.57
C PRO A 333 11.99 -3.69 11.51
N SER A 334 12.58 -2.98 10.55
CA SER A 334 12.24 -1.59 10.30
C SER A 334 10.79 -1.42 9.86
N LEU A 335 10.23 -0.24 10.10
CA LEU A 335 8.91 0.17 9.61
C LEU A 335 8.71 -0.16 8.12
N GLN A 336 9.76 0.03 7.31
CA GLN A 336 9.75 -0.33 5.89
C GLN A 336 9.50 -1.82 5.69
N ILE A 337 10.35 -2.66 6.28
CA ILE A 337 10.27 -4.11 6.18
C ILE A 337 8.94 -4.61 6.75
N LYS A 338 8.44 -4.03 7.84
CA LYS A 338 7.12 -4.36 8.42
C LYS A 338 5.98 -4.13 7.42
N ARG A 339 5.99 -2.99 6.72
CA ARG A 339 4.99 -2.66 5.70
C ARG A 339 5.05 -3.61 4.50
N ASP A 340 6.26 -3.84 3.99
CA ASP A 340 6.48 -4.77 2.87
C ASP A 340 6.02 -6.20 3.21
N LEU A 341 6.43 -6.72 4.37
CA LEU A 341 6.05 -8.06 4.83
C LEU A 341 4.56 -8.18 5.13
N ARG A 342 3.90 -7.14 5.65
CA ARG A 342 2.44 -7.16 5.90
C ARG A 342 1.67 -7.30 4.58
N ASN A 343 2.13 -6.65 3.52
CA ASN A 343 1.49 -6.79 2.22
C ASN A 343 1.65 -8.17 1.65
N ILE A 344 2.88 -8.66 1.59
CA ILE A 344 3.20 -10.03 1.16
C ILE A 344 2.38 -11.04 1.99
N TRP A 345 2.35 -10.91 3.31
CA TRP A 345 1.62 -11.80 4.20
C TRP A 345 0.11 -11.80 3.93
N THR A 346 -0.49 -10.63 3.73
CA THR A 346 -1.94 -10.56 3.45
C THR A 346 -2.25 -11.18 2.10
N THR A 347 -1.43 -10.92 1.07
CA THR A 347 -1.59 -11.56 -0.25
C THR A 347 -1.45 -13.08 -0.13
N ILE A 348 -0.45 -13.57 0.61
CA ILE A 348 -0.25 -15.01 0.88
C ILE A 348 -1.47 -15.61 1.58
N GLN A 349 -1.99 -14.99 2.64
CA GLN A 349 -3.15 -15.50 3.38
C GLN A 349 -4.39 -15.56 2.52
N LEU A 350 -4.69 -14.50 1.76
CA LEU A 350 -5.82 -14.47 0.85
C LEU A 350 -5.66 -15.49 -0.28
N SER A 351 -4.46 -15.63 -0.84
CA SER A 351 -4.15 -16.63 -1.87
C SER A 351 -4.28 -18.05 -1.34
N ALA A 352 -3.74 -18.35 -0.16
CA ALA A 352 -3.85 -19.67 0.45
C ALA A 352 -5.30 -20.01 0.81
N GLY A 353 -6.05 -19.07 1.41
CA GLY A 353 -7.46 -19.27 1.76
C GLY A 353 -8.34 -19.47 0.53
N TRP A 354 -8.12 -18.67 -0.51
CA TRP A 354 -8.85 -18.79 -1.78
C TRP A 354 -8.50 -20.08 -2.52
N ALA A 355 -7.22 -20.45 -2.60
CA ALA A 355 -6.80 -21.72 -3.16
C ALA A 355 -7.38 -22.90 -2.35
N SER A 356 -7.38 -22.80 -1.02
CA SER A 356 -7.98 -23.82 -0.16
C SER A 356 -9.44 -24.04 -0.52
N PHE A 357 -10.22 -22.96 -0.66
CA PHE A 357 -11.60 -23.03 -1.11
C PHE A 357 -11.74 -23.65 -2.53
N TRP A 358 -10.87 -23.28 -3.46
CA TRP A 358 -10.91 -23.73 -4.85
C TRP A 358 -10.54 -25.21 -5.07
N TYR A 359 -9.62 -25.72 -4.26
CA TYR A 359 -9.11 -27.09 -4.34
C TYR A 359 -9.74 -28.03 -3.30
N TRP A 360 -10.58 -27.51 -2.39
CA TRP A 360 -11.31 -28.32 -1.43
C TRP A 360 -12.28 -29.27 -2.12
N GLN A 361 -12.09 -30.58 -1.93
CA GLN A 361 -12.94 -31.63 -2.52
C GLN A 361 -14.01 -32.19 -1.56
N GLY A 362 -14.08 -31.70 -0.32
CA GLY A 362 -15.06 -32.16 0.67
C GLY A 362 -14.79 -33.53 1.30
N ALA A 363 -13.76 -34.25 0.85
CA ALA A 363 -13.36 -35.55 1.41
C ALA A 363 -11.90 -35.51 1.90
N PHE A 364 -11.68 -35.97 3.14
CA PHE A 364 -10.34 -36.13 3.72
C PHE A 364 -9.72 -37.47 3.28
N THR A 365 -9.18 -37.50 2.07
CA THR A 365 -8.29 -38.58 1.63
C THR A 365 -6.86 -38.05 1.49
N LEU A 366 -5.85 -38.91 1.63
CA LEU A 366 -4.45 -38.50 1.46
C LEU A 366 -4.21 -37.85 0.08
N GLY A 367 -4.80 -38.41 -0.97
CA GLY A 367 -4.73 -37.85 -2.32
C GLY A 367 -5.37 -36.46 -2.44
N ALA A 368 -6.54 -36.25 -1.82
CA ALA A 368 -7.19 -34.94 -1.80
C ALA A 368 -6.39 -33.92 -0.97
N ALA A 369 -5.77 -34.34 0.14
CA ALA A 369 -4.89 -33.50 0.94
C ALA A 369 -3.63 -33.09 0.16
N LEU A 370 -2.98 -34.02 -0.54
CA LEU A 370 -1.83 -33.72 -1.41
C LEU A 370 -2.22 -32.77 -2.56
N GLN A 371 -3.38 -32.96 -3.18
CA GLN A 371 -3.87 -32.05 -4.22
C GLN A 371 -4.18 -30.65 -3.69
N LEU A 372 -4.75 -30.56 -2.49
CA LEU A 372 -5.00 -29.29 -1.81
C LEU A 372 -3.68 -28.57 -1.52
N VAL A 373 -2.71 -29.26 -0.93
CA VAL A 373 -1.37 -28.71 -0.64
C VAL A 373 -0.66 -28.27 -1.93
N ALA A 374 -0.71 -29.09 -2.98
CA ALA A 374 -0.14 -28.74 -4.27
C ALA A 374 -0.84 -27.53 -4.90
N GLY A 375 -2.17 -27.42 -4.77
CA GLY A 375 -2.96 -26.29 -5.24
C GLY A 375 -2.64 -24.99 -4.50
N ILE A 376 -2.53 -25.06 -3.16
CA ILE A 376 -2.08 -23.93 -2.33
C ILE A 376 -0.66 -23.53 -2.72
N GLY A 377 0.27 -24.50 -2.81
CA GLY A 377 1.66 -24.24 -3.22
C GLY A 377 1.75 -23.58 -4.59
N GLY A 378 0.98 -24.05 -5.57
CA GLY A 378 0.87 -23.44 -6.89
C GLY A 378 0.32 -22.01 -6.85
N ALA A 379 -0.72 -21.76 -6.05
CA ALA A 379 -1.29 -20.42 -5.87
C ALA A 379 -0.30 -19.46 -5.22
N LEU A 380 0.46 -19.91 -4.22
CA LEU A 380 1.49 -19.12 -3.54
C LEU A 380 2.66 -18.82 -4.47
N ALA A 381 3.16 -19.81 -5.21
CA ALA A 381 4.20 -19.61 -6.21
C ALA A 381 3.73 -18.62 -7.31
N GLY A 382 2.49 -18.78 -7.78
CA GLY A 382 1.89 -17.86 -8.73
C GLY A 382 1.78 -16.44 -8.20
N THR A 383 1.38 -16.28 -6.93
CA THR A 383 1.35 -14.99 -6.24
C THR A 383 2.75 -14.38 -6.16
N ALA A 384 3.77 -15.16 -5.77
CA ALA A 384 5.14 -14.67 -5.66
C ALA A 384 5.70 -14.18 -7.01
N VAL A 385 5.38 -14.85 -8.12
CA VAL A 385 5.77 -14.39 -9.46
C VAL A 385 5.10 -13.05 -9.80
N LEU A 386 3.79 -12.93 -9.55
CA LEU A 386 3.06 -11.68 -9.78
C LEU A 386 3.58 -10.53 -8.91
N GLU A 387 3.94 -10.81 -7.65
CA GLU A 387 4.59 -9.88 -6.72
C GLU A 387 5.93 -9.38 -7.26
N VAL A 388 6.79 -10.28 -7.72
CA VAL A 388 8.10 -9.91 -8.28
C VAL A 388 7.93 -9.06 -9.54
N LEU A 389 7.04 -9.46 -10.45
CA LEU A 389 6.74 -8.67 -11.65
C LEU A 389 6.27 -7.26 -11.27
N TRP A 390 5.31 -7.17 -10.36
CA TRP A 390 4.79 -5.89 -9.86
C TRP A 390 5.90 -5.00 -9.29
N ARG A 391 6.81 -5.57 -8.48
CA ARG A 391 7.96 -4.83 -7.92
C ARG A 391 8.93 -4.32 -8.98
N ILE A 392 9.20 -5.12 -10.01
CA ILE A 392 10.05 -4.70 -11.13
C ILE A 392 9.39 -3.54 -11.88
N GLU A 393 8.10 -3.66 -12.18
CA GLU A 393 7.33 -2.59 -12.82
C GLU A 393 7.36 -1.31 -11.99
N GLU A 394 7.26 -1.41 -10.67
CA GLU A 394 7.38 -0.25 -9.79
C GLU A 394 8.76 0.40 -9.81
N GLN A 395 9.84 -0.38 -9.84
CA GLN A 395 11.19 0.18 -9.98
C GLN A 395 11.36 0.91 -11.32
N VAL A 396 10.76 0.37 -12.38
CA VAL A 396 10.72 1.03 -13.69
C VAL A 396 9.93 2.33 -13.61
N ILE A 397 8.72 2.29 -13.03
CA ILE A 397 7.87 3.47 -12.86
C ILE A 397 8.58 4.53 -12.00
N GLU A 398 9.30 4.17 -10.94
CA GLU A 398 9.99 5.13 -10.07
C GLU A 398 11.21 5.81 -10.72
N SER A 399 11.70 5.29 -11.84
CA SER A 399 12.90 5.81 -12.50
C SER A 399 12.65 7.08 -13.33
N GLU A 400 13.58 8.05 -13.28
CA GLU A 400 13.46 9.36 -13.98
C GLU A 400 13.22 9.21 -15.49
N TRP A 401 13.86 8.24 -16.15
CA TRP A 401 13.74 8.05 -17.60
C TRP A 401 12.34 7.60 -18.05
N TYR A 402 11.58 6.93 -17.18
CA TYR A 402 10.19 6.58 -17.46
C TYR A 402 9.34 7.86 -17.58
N TRP A 403 9.71 8.93 -16.87
CA TRP A 403 8.95 10.17 -16.75
C TRP A 403 9.30 11.24 -17.78
N GLU A 404 10.60 11.45 -17.99
CA GLU A 404 11.10 12.58 -18.77
C GLU A 404 11.24 12.25 -20.26
N GLY A 405 11.17 10.96 -20.62
CA GLY A 405 11.41 10.48 -21.98
C GLY A 405 10.16 10.12 -22.79
N PRO A 406 10.34 9.87 -24.11
CA PRO A 406 9.31 9.28 -24.97
C PRO A 406 8.97 7.82 -24.59
N TYR A 407 9.62 7.29 -23.56
CA TYR A 407 9.58 5.87 -23.19
C TYR A 407 8.41 5.49 -22.27
N SER A 408 7.72 6.45 -21.64
CA SER A 408 6.56 6.16 -20.78
C SER A 408 5.49 5.31 -21.48
N VAL A 409 5.11 5.67 -22.71
CA VAL A 409 4.09 4.97 -23.48
C VAL A 409 4.53 3.56 -23.89
N PRO A 410 5.69 3.34 -24.54
CA PRO A 410 6.12 1.99 -24.90
C PRO A 410 6.42 1.12 -23.68
N ALA A 411 6.99 1.68 -22.60
CA ALA A 411 7.19 0.94 -21.35
C ALA A 411 5.86 0.50 -20.73
N SER A 412 4.85 1.39 -20.71
CA SER A 412 3.51 1.03 -20.22
C SER A 412 2.82 -0.01 -21.10
N GLY A 413 3.02 0.07 -22.42
CA GLY A 413 2.56 -0.97 -23.35
C GLY A 413 3.21 -2.32 -23.07
N ALA A 414 4.53 -2.34 -22.83
CA ALA A 414 5.26 -3.55 -22.47
C ALA A 414 4.79 -4.13 -21.12
N MET A 415 4.58 -3.30 -20.10
CA MET A 415 4.02 -3.71 -18.80
C MET A 415 2.60 -4.26 -18.94
N ALA A 416 1.73 -3.63 -19.74
CA ALA A 416 0.38 -4.14 -19.99
C ALA A 416 0.41 -5.54 -20.64
N VAL A 417 1.31 -5.77 -21.60
CA VAL A 417 1.51 -7.09 -22.22
C VAL A 417 2.06 -8.10 -21.20
N ALA A 418 3.08 -7.72 -20.42
CA ALA A 418 3.67 -8.57 -19.39
C ALA A 418 2.64 -8.98 -18.34
N ASN A 419 1.84 -8.03 -17.84
CA ASN A 419 0.74 -8.26 -16.92
C ASN A 419 -0.34 -9.17 -17.53
N CYS A 420 -0.72 -8.95 -18.79
CA CYS A 420 -1.67 -9.82 -19.47
C CYS A 420 -1.16 -11.27 -19.57
N CYS A 421 0.10 -11.47 -19.95
CA CYS A 421 0.75 -12.78 -20.01
C CYS A 421 0.84 -13.43 -18.62
N ALA A 422 1.28 -12.67 -17.62
CA ALA A 422 1.44 -13.16 -16.25
C ALA A 422 0.10 -13.54 -15.62
N LEU A 423 -0.95 -12.74 -15.85
CA LEU A 423 -2.30 -13.07 -15.40
C LEU A 423 -2.87 -14.27 -16.15
N ALA A 424 -2.75 -14.34 -17.48
CA ALA A 424 -3.20 -15.50 -18.26
C ALA A 424 -2.57 -16.82 -17.76
N TRP A 425 -1.28 -16.73 -17.39
CA TRP A 425 -0.55 -17.80 -16.74
C TRP A 425 -1.04 -18.07 -15.31
N ALA A 426 -1.32 -17.04 -14.51
CA ALA A 426 -1.75 -17.15 -13.12
C ALA A 426 -3.18 -17.70 -12.96
N VAL A 427 -4.07 -17.56 -13.97
CA VAL A 427 -5.46 -18.06 -13.92
C VAL A 427 -5.49 -19.54 -13.50
N ARG A 428 -4.50 -20.33 -13.95
CA ARG A 428 -4.45 -21.78 -13.70
C ARG A 428 -4.18 -22.16 -12.24
N PHE A 429 -3.74 -21.20 -11.42
CA PHE A 429 -3.36 -21.43 -10.02
C PHE A 429 -4.30 -20.77 -9.01
N ALA A 430 -5.47 -20.28 -9.45
CA ALA A 430 -6.43 -19.58 -8.60
C ALA A 430 -5.86 -18.37 -7.83
N CYS A 431 -4.71 -17.79 -8.19
CA CYS A 431 -4.11 -16.69 -7.44
C CYS A 431 -4.51 -15.28 -7.90
N ILE A 432 -5.25 -15.15 -9.01
CA ILE A 432 -5.59 -13.83 -9.58
C ILE A 432 -6.49 -13.01 -8.67
N ALA A 433 -7.64 -13.55 -8.26
CA ALA A 433 -8.61 -12.81 -7.45
C ALA A 433 -7.98 -12.24 -6.16
N PRO A 434 -7.27 -13.03 -5.34
CA PRO A 434 -6.61 -12.50 -4.14
C PRO A 434 -5.51 -11.48 -4.48
N PHE A 435 -4.75 -11.70 -5.55
CA PHE A 435 -3.75 -10.73 -6.02
C PHE A 435 -4.40 -9.40 -6.42
N LEU A 436 -5.43 -9.42 -7.26
CA LEU A 436 -6.16 -8.22 -7.70
C LEU A 436 -6.83 -7.50 -6.53
N ILE A 437 -7.44 -8.23 -5.58
CA ILE A 437 -8.02 -7.63 -4.37
C ILE A 437 -6.94 -6.90 -3.56
N CYS A 438 -5.77 -7.52 -3.39
CA CYS A 438 -4.66 -6.87 -2.70
C CYS A 438 -4.19 -5.62 -3.46
N ARG A 439 -4.04 -5.68 -4.78
CA ARG A 439 -3.49 -4.55 -5.55
C ARG A 439 -4.48 -3.41 -5.79
N LEU A 440 -5.75 -3.72 -6.06
CA LEU A 440 -6.78 -2.71 -6.35
C LEU A 440 -7.39 -2.09 -5.09
N LEU A 441 -7.58 -2.89 -4.04
CA LEU A 441 -8.31 -2.42 -2.85
C LEU A 441 -7.37 -2.16 -1.69
N LYS A 442 -6.39 -3.04 -1.49
CA LYS A 442 -5.52 -2.96 -0.32
C LYS A 442 -4.35 -2.01 -0.54
N ASP A 443 -3.61 -2.07 -1.64
CA ASP A 443 -2.44 -1.21 -1.83
C ASP A 443 -2.78 0.27 -1.98
N ASP A 444 -3.93 0.59 -2.60
CA ASP A 444 -4.43 1.96 -2.69
C ASP A 444 -4.95 2.48 -1.32
N SER A 445 -5.26 1.57 -0.38
CA SER A 445 -5.67 1.91 1.00
C SER A 445 -4.58 1.70 2.06
N MET A 446 -3.53 0.95 1.75
CA MET A 446 -2.48 0.52 2.69
C MET A 446 -1.10 0.75 2.08
N ASP A 447 -0.41 1.72 2.69
CA ASP A 447 0.98 2.19 2.58
C ASP A 447 2.05 1.19 2.08
N ALA A 448 1.91 0.66 0.86
CA ALA A 448 2.67 -0.53 0.54
C ALA A 448 4.15 -0.28 0.29
N HIS A 449 4.55 0.76 -0.43
CA HIS A 449 5.96 1.01 -0.79
C HIS A 449 6.31 2.48 -0.60
N ARG A 450 6.66 2.85 0.64
CA ARG A 450 7.22 4.18 0.92
C ARG A 450 8.67 3.99 1.31
N THR A 451 9.59 4.05 0.36
CA THR A 451 11.02 3.88 0.67
C THR A 451 11.48 5.02 1.59
N PHE A 452 11.60 4.72 2.89
CA PHE A 452 12.11 5.68 3.88
C PHE A 452 13.64 5.82 3.81
N GLU A 453 14.30 4.95 3.08
CA GLU A 453 15.75 4.96 2.87
C GLU A 453 16.04 5.55 1.49
N ALA A 454 16.05 6.88 1.41
CA ALA A 454 16.91 7.54 0.43
C ALA A 454 18.35 7.46 0.96
N ALA A 455 19.21 6.85 0.14
CA ALA A 455 20.68 6.74 0.18
C ALA A 455 21.42 7.19 1.45
#